data_AF-A0A3L6PWI9-F1
#
_entry.id   AF-A0A3L6PWI9-F1
#
_cell.length_a   1.000
_cell.length_b   1.000
_cell.length_c   1.000
_cell.angle_alpha   90.00
_cell.angle_beta   90.00
_cell.angle_gamma   90.00
#
_symmetry.space_group_name_H-M   'P 1'
#
loop_
_entity.id
_entity.type
_entity.pdbx_description
1 polymer ?
#
loop_
_entity_poly.entity_id
_entity_poly.type
_entity_poly.pdbx_seq_one_letter_code
_entity_poly.pdbx_strand_id
1 'polypeptide(L)'
;MVRPEADLDFDVEEVNRSIIEAAGLVYECDFNVKKHAESLHYAGEHLKEISGIDFEDWDLLKLATALMMVGYPKGEQIVAGNLKKLFGDDYSTLVEDAPKYKDKGLREVACYRVYEEMLWARKVRFKALRHLAAVIRTAHEAYDTEQVMSHE
;
A
#
# COMPACT_ATOMS: atom_id res chain seq x y z
N MET A 1 -36.90 3.38 43.86
CA MET A 1 -35.57 3.98 43.64
C MET A 1 -34.91 3.14 42.56
N VAL A 2 -35.01 3.58 41.31
CA VAL A 2 -34.48 2.87 40.14
C VAL A 2 -33.00 3.27 40.04
N ARG A 3 -32.09 2.30 40.06
CA ARG A 3 -30.67 2.56 39.76
C ARG A 3 -30.58 3.02 38.31
N PRO A 4 -29.85 4.08 37.97
CA PRO A 4 -29.55 4.35 36.59
C PRO A 4 -28.55 3.28 36.14
N GLU A 5 -29.00 2.34 35.32
CA GLU A 5 -28.10 1.62 34.42
C GLU A 5 -27.52 2.71 33.53
N ALA A 6 -26.24 3.04 33.77
CA ALA A 6 -25.50 3.84 32.83
C ALA A 6 -25.29 2.93 31.63
N ASP A 7 -26.19 3.03 30.66
CA ASP A 7 -26.01 2.55 29.30
C ASP A 7 -24.74 3.23 28.78
N LEU A 8 -23.59 2.60 29.00
CA LEU A 8 -22.43 2.75 28.15
C LEU A 8 -22.81 2.07 26.84
N ASP A 9 -23.67 2.74 26.06
CA ASP A 9 -24.12 2.28 24.76
C ASP A 9 -22.92 2.40 23.82
N PHE A 10 -22.01 1.42 23.91
CA PHE A 10 -21.05 1.14 22.87
C PHE A 10 -21.88 0.80 21.64
N ASP A 11 -22.02 1.76 20.73
CA ASP A 11 -22.83 1.60 19.52
C ASP A 11 -22.17 0.54 18.61
N VAL A 12 -22.58 -0.71 18.83
CA VAL A 12 -22.12 -1.89 18.10
C VAL A 12 -22.36 -1.71 16.60
N GLU A 13 -23.42 -1.01 16.20
CA GLU A 13 -23.72 -0.75 14.79
C GLU A 13 -22.70 0.22 14.18
N GLU A 14 -22.31 1.26 14.90
CA GLU A 14 -21.30 2.22 14.42
C GLU A 14 -19.89 1.60 14.35
N VAL A 15 -19.58 0.71 15.29
CA VAL A 15 -18.33 -0.07 15.30
C VAL A 15 -18.30 -1.03 14.12
N ASN A 16 -19.38 -1.79 13.90
CA ASN A 16 -19.49 -2.70 12.77
C ASN A 16 -19.40 -1.95 11.44
N ARG A 17 -20.08 -0.81 11.30
CA ARG A 17 -19.98 0.08 10.13
C ARG A 17 -18.53 0.48 9.88
N SER A 18 -17.83 0.96 10.91
CA SER A 18 -16.43 1.39 10.82
C SER A 18 -15.49 0.26 10.37
N ILE A 19 -15.70 -0.95 10.90
CA ILE A 19 -14.93 -2.14 10.48
C ILE A 19 -15.20 -2.48 9.02
N ILE A 20 -16.46 -2.52 8.60
CA ILE A 20 -16.87 -2.84 7.23
C ILE A 20 -16.26 -1.83 6.25
N GLU A 21 -16.40 -0.53 6.52
CA GLU A 21 -15.88 0.52 5.65
C GLU A 21 -14.36 0.46 5.51
N ALA A 22 -13.64 0.32 6.62
CA ALA A 22 -12.18 0.29 6.58
C ALA A 22 -11.64 -1.02 5.97
N ALA A 23 -12.28 -2.16 6.22
CA ALA A 23 -11.95 -3.41 5.55
C ALA A 23 -12.22 -3.33 4.04
N GLY A 24 -13.33 -2.71 3.64
CA GLY A 24 -13.65 -2.42 2.25
C GLY A 24 -12.58 -1.57 1.57
N LEU A 25 -12.12 -0.49 2.23
CA LEU A 25 -11.01 0.33 1.72
C LEU A 25 -9.71 -0.45 1.56
N VAL A 26 -9.38 -1.35 2.50
CA VAL A 26 -8.20 -2.24 2.38
C VAL A 26 -8.33 -3.15 1.16
N TYR A 27 -9.50 -3.78 0.98
CA TYR A 27 -9.78 -4.64 -0.16
C TYR A 27 -9.64 -3.89 -1.49
N GLU A 28 -10.27 -2.71 -1.62
CA GLU A 28 -10.19 -1.88 -2.83
C GLU A 28 -8.76 -1.44 -3.14
N CYS A 29 -7.96 -1.12 -2.11
CA CYS A 29 -6.55 -0.80 -2.30
C CYS A 29 -5.75 -2.01 -2.80
N ASP A 30 -5.95 -3.19 -2.21
CA ASP A 30 -5.25 -4.41 -2.62
C ASP A 30 -5.65 -4.84 -4.04
N PHE A 31 -6.93 -4.69 -4.40
CA PHE A 31 -7.42 -4.91 -5.76
C PHE A 31 -6.80 -3.93 -6.76
N ASN A 32 -6.76 -2.64 -6.43
CA ASN A 32 -6.15 -1.61 -7.28
C ASN A 32 -4.66 -1.82 -7.53
N VAL A 33 -3.94 -2.44 -6.59
CA VAL A 33 -2.54 -2.84 -6.81
C VAL A 33 -2.46 -4.09 -7.67
N LYS A 34 -3.26 -5.13 -7.35
CA LYS A 34 -3.22 -6.43 -8.04
C LYS A 34 -3.63 -6.38 -9.50
N LYS A 35 -4.55 -5.49 -9.90
CA LYS A 35 -4.99 -5.34 -11.30
C LYS A 35 -3.84 -5.02 -12.27
N HIS A 36 -2.72 -4.49 -11.75
CA HIS A 36 -1.55 -4.12 -12.53
C HIS A 36 -0.45 -5.18 -12.53
N ALA A 37 -0.62 -6.29 -11.80
CA ALA A 37 0.45 -7.27 -11.56
C ALA A 37 1.04 -7.87 -12.85
N GLU A 38 0.18 -8.36 -13.75
CA GLU A 38 0.62 -8.96 -15.02
C GLU A 38 1.42 -7.96 -15.88
N SER A 39 0.88 -6.75 -16.04
CA SER A 39 1.54 -5.69 -16.81
C SER A 39 2.88 -5.27 -16.21
N LEU A 40 2.98 -5.22 -14.88
CA LEU A 40 4.21 -4.88 -14.18
C LEU A 40 5.26 -5.97 -14.29
N HIS A 41 4.89 -7.24 -14.13
CA HIS A 41 5.83 -8.35 -14.31
C HIS A 41 6.33 -8.40 -15.75
N TYR A 42 5.45 -8.23 -16.73
CA TYR A 42 5.85 -8.14 -18.14
C TYR A 42 6.84 -6.99 -18.38
N ALA A 43 6.56 -5.80 -17.84
CA ALA A 43 7.50 -4.68 -17.93
C ALA A 43 8.79 -4.91 -17.14
N GLY A 44 8.72 -5.66 -16.04
CA GLY A 44 9.83 -6.07 -15.19
C GLY A 44 10.82 -6.99 -15.91
N GLU A 45 10.38 -7.81 -16.87
CA GLU A 45 11.29 -8.60 -17.71
C GLU A 45 12.32 -7.72 -18.42
N HIS A 46 11.97 -6.49 -18.80
CA HIS A 46 12.93 -5.55 -19.36
C HIS A 46 14.04 -5.14 -18.36
N LEU A 47 13.76 -5.12 -17.04
CA LEU A 47 14.80 -4.88 -16.03
C LEU A 47 15.84 -6.00 -16.03
N LYS A 48 15.38 -7.25 -16.14
CA LYS A 48 16.24 -8.43 -16.22
C LYS A 48 17.04 -8.45 -17.53
N GLU A 49 16.38 -8.20 -18.66
CA GLU A 49 16.99 -8.21 -19.99
C GLU A 49 18.03 -7.10 -20.20
N ILE A 50 17.77 -5.88 -19.71
CA ILE A 50 18.58 -4.70 -20.01
C ILE A 50 19.63 -4.45 -18.93
N SER A 51 19.25 -4.64 -17.67
CA SER A 51 20.05 -4.27 -16.50
C SER A 51 20.51 -5.48 -15.67
N GLY A 52 20.05 -6.69 -15.99
CA GLY A 52 20.40 -7.89 -15.22
C GLY A 52 19.84 -7.91 -13.80
N ILE A 53 18.85 -7.05 -13.51
CA ILE A 53 18.25 -6.93 -12.19
C ILE A 53 17.14 -7.96 -12.04
N ASP A 54 17.23 -8.77 -11.00
CA ASP A 54 16.15 -9.68 -10.62
C ASP A 54 15.11 -8.96 -9.75
N PHE A 55 13.83 -9.21 -10.04
CA PHE A 55 12.71 -8.54 -9.37
C PHE A 55 11.73 -9.52 -8.72
N GLU A 56 12.00 -10.83 -8.76
CA GLU A 56 11.08 -11.87 -8.25
C GLU A 56 10.70 -11.68 -6.77
N ASP A 57 11.64 -11.19 -5.95
CA ASP A 57 11.42 -10.91 -4.52
C ASP A 57 10.81 -9.53 -4.23
N TRP A 58 10.52 -8.73 -5.26
CA TRP A 58 10.05 -7.36 -5.07
C TRP A 58 8.53 -7.30 -4.94
N ASP A 59 8.06 -6.46 -4.01
CA ASP A 59 6.65 -6.09 -4.02
C ASP A 59 6.30 -5.25 -5.28
N LEU A 60 5.03 -5.29 -5.68
CA LEU A 60 4.57 -4.60 -6.89
C LEU A 60 4.84 -3.08 -6.88
N LEU A 61 4.84 -2.43 -5.71
CA LEU A 61 5.16 -1.01 -5.64
C LEU A 61 6.65 -0.76 -5.84
N LYS A 62 7.52 -1.61 -5.28
CA LYS A 62 8.97 -1.55 -5.51
C LYS A 62 9.27 -1.73 -7.00
N LEU A 63 8.63 -2.70 -7.66
CA LEU A 63 8.73 -2.91 -9.10
C LEU A 63 8.23 -1.70 -9.91
N ALA A 64 7.03 -1.18 -9.59
CA ALA A 64 6.51 0.02 -10.24
C ALA A 64 7.41 1.24 -10.03
N THR A 65 8.06 1.36 -8.87
CA THR A 65 9.02 2.42 -8.57
C THR A 65 10.25 2.32 -9.46
N ALA A 66 10.81 1.13 -9.65
CA ALA A 66 11.96 0.94 -10.53
C ALA A 66 11.60 1.24 -12.00
N LEU A 67 10.46 0.73 -12.47
CA LEU A 67 9.96 1.01 -13.82
C LEU A 67 9.69 2.51 -14.03
N MET A 68 9.23 3.22 -13.01
CA MET A 68 9.09 4.67 -13.03
C MET A 68 10.45 5.38 -13.10
N MET A 69 11.47 4.89 -12.38
CA MET A 69 12.83 5.45 -12.43
C MET A 69 13.46 5.33 -13.82
N VAL A 70 13.37 4.15 -14.45
CA VAL A 70 14.01 3.89 -15.74
C VAL A 70 13.16 4.35 -16.92
N GLY A 71 11.84 4.30 -16.79
CA GLY A 71 10.88 4.52 -17.87
C GLY A 71 10.32 5.93 -17.95
N TYR A 72 10.70 6.86 -17.07
CA TYR A 72 10.21 8.24 -17.11
C TYR A 72 11.35 9.26 -17.02
N PRO A 73 11.30 10.37 -17.77
CA PRO A 73 12.30 11.43 -17.70
C PRO A 73 12.44 11.99 -16.27
N LYS A 74 13.64 11.87 -15.69
CA LYS A 74 13.92 12.26 -14.30
C LYS A 74 13.06 11.48 -13.27
N GLY A 75 12.69 10.24 -13.59
CA GLY A 75 11.85 9.41 -12.72
C GLY A 75 12.34 9.32 -11.28
N GLU A 76 13.67 9.24 -11.07
CA GLU A 76 14.32 9.27 -9.76
C GLU A 76 13.93 10.49 -8.89
N GLN A 77 13.70 11.65 -9.51
CA GLN A 77 13.33 12.89 -8.79
C GLN A 77 11.84 12.94 -8.43
N ILE A 78 11.02 12.07 -9.04
CA ILE A 78 9.57 12.03 -8.87
C ILE A 78 9.18 11.00 -7.82
N VAL A 79 9.87 9.86 -7.81
CA VAL A 79 9.54 8.76 -6.90
C VAL A 79 9.83 9.14 -5.44
N ALA A 80 8.92 8.77 -4.55
CA ALA A 80 9.00 9.08 -3.14
C ALA A 80 9.90 8.10 -2.37
N GLY A 81 10.57 8.62 -1.33
CA GLY A 81 11.33 7.82 -0.35
C GLY A 81 12.84 7.81 -0.59
N ASN A 82 13.55 6.96 0.16
CA ASN A 82 14.98 6.78 0.02
C ASN A 82 15.27 5.61 -0.92
N LEU A 83 15.57 5.93 -2.19
CA LEU A 83 15.75 4.95 -3.25
C LEU A 83 16.98 4.05 -3.05
N LYS A 84 18.08 4.62 -2.52
CA LYS A 84 19.26 3.84 -2.14
C LYS A 84 18.94 2.78 -1.09
N LYS A 85 18.11 3.12 -0.11
CA LYS A 85 17.65 2.16 0.90
C LYS A 85 16.66 1.15 0.32
N LEU A 86 15.81 1.56 -0.62
CA LEU A 86 14.78 0.71 -1.22
C LEU A 86 15.38 -0.36 -2.14
N PHE A 87 16.36 0.02 -2.96
CA PHE A 87 16.96 -0.84 -3.98
C PHE A 87 18.33 -1.40 -3.61
N GLY A 88 19.00 -0.84 -2.60
CA GLY A 88 20.33 -1.32 -2.19
C GLY A 88 21.33 -1.22 -3.34
N ASP A 89 21.96 -2.34 -3.67
CA ASP A 89 22.99 -2.43 -4.69
C ASP A 89 22.45 -2.19 -6.11
N ASP A 90 21.16 -2.48 -6.36
CA ASP A 90 20.53 -2.30 -7.68
C ASP A 90 20.30 -0.83 -8.02
N TYR A 91 20.34 0.07 -7.03
CA TYR A 91 20.02 1.49 -7.24
C TYR A 91 20.92 2.15 -8.28
N SER A 92 22.25 1.93 -8.22
CA SER A 92 23.19 2.58 -9.13
C SER A 92 22.94 2.11 -10.56
N THR A 93 22.72 0.81 -10.76
CA THR A 93 22.38 0.22 -12.06
C THR A 93 21.10 0.81 -12.63
N LEU A 94 20.04 0.96 -11.82
CA LEU A 94 18.78 1.57 -12.28
C LEU A 94 18.98 2.99 -12.81
N VAL A 95 19.81 3.80 -12.15
CA VAL A 95 20.09 5.19 -12.57
C VAL A 95 20.96 5.23 -13.83
N GLU A 96 22.02 4.44 -13.87
CA GLU A 96 22.96 4.39 -14.99
C GLU A 96 22.31 3.85 -16.26
N ASP A 97 21.41 2.87 -16.11
CA ASP A 97 20.77 2.19 -17.22
C ASP A 97 19.49 2.82 -17.70
N ALA A 98 18.90 3.78 -16.96
CA ALA A 98 17.65 4.44 -17.34
C ALA A 98 17.61 4.90 -18.83
N PRO A 99 18.68 5.50 -19.41
CA PRO A 99 18.68 5.88 -20.83
C PRO A 99 18.49 4.71 -21.81
N LYS A 100 18.83 3.46 -21.42
CA LYS A 100 18.70 2.26 -22.26
C LYS A 100 17.24 1.86 -22.50
N TYR A 101 16.30 2.37 -21.71
CA TYR A 101 14.88 2.00 -21.77
C TYR A 101 14.05 2.85 -22.75
N LYS A 102 14.63 3.92 -23.31
CA LYS A 102 13.93 4.92 -24.13
C LYS A 102 13.14 4.33 -25.31
N ASP A 103 13.66 3.29 -25.95
CA ASP A 103 13.06 2.67 -27.15
C ASP A 103 12.48 1.27 -26.87
N LYS A 104 12.25 0.93 -25.60
CA LYS A 104 11.88 -0.43 -25.16
C LYS A 104 10.38 -0.62 -24.91
N GLY A 105 9.56 0.35 -25.33
CA GLY A 105 8.10 0.25 -25.22
C GLY A 105 7.53 0.53 -23.84
N LEU A 106 8.36 0.94 -22.86
CA LEU A 106 7.87 1.53 -21.62
C LEU A 106 7.18 2.85 -21.92
N ARG A 107 5.86 2.90 -21.75
CA ARG A 107 5.08 4.11 -21.96
C ARG A 107 5.20 4.97 -20.70
N GLU A 108 5.97 6.06 -20.80
CA GLU A 108 6.23 7.01 -19.71
C GLU A 108 4.95 7.35 -18.91
N VAL A 109 3.88 7.74 -19.61
CA VAL A 109 2.59 8.12 -19.01
C VAL A 109 1.92 6.96 -18.27
N ALA A 110 2.07 5.72 -18.75
CA ALA A 110 1.50 4.55 -18.09
C ALA A 110 2.29 4.22 -16.81
N CYS A 111 3.63 4.25 -16.87
CA CYS A 111 4.49 4.06 -15.69
C CYS A 111 4.15 5.06 -14.59
N TYR A 112 4.00 6.35 -14.94
CA TYR A 112 3.60 7.39 -13.99
C TYR A 112 2.25 7.11 -13.33
N ARG A 113 1.21 6.82 -14.14
CA ARG A 113 -0.15 6.59 -13.61
C ARG A 113 -0.21 5.37 -12.70
N VAL A 114 0.41 4.25 -13.10
CA VAL A 114 0.44 3.03 -12.29
C VAL A 114 1.17 3.29 -10.97
N TYR A 115 2.33 3.95 -11.02
CA TYR A 115 3.08 4.31 -9.82
C TYR A 115 2.26 5.20 -8.88
N GLU A 116 1.60 6.25 -9.40
CA GLU A 116 0.80 7.17 -8.61
C GLU A 116 -0.40 6.48 -7.96
N GLU A 117 -1.14 5.66 -8.72
CA GLU A 117 -2.25 4.85 -8.21
C GLU A 117 -1.80 3.94 -7.06
N MET A 118 -0.67 3.23 -7.22
CA MET A 118 -0.16 2.33 -6.19
C MET A 118 0.32 3.07 -4.94
N LEU A 119 0.98 4.22 -5.12
CA LEU A 119 1.43 5.04 -3.99
C LEU A 119 0.24 5.58 -3.21
N TRP A 120 -0.82 6.02 -3.91
CA TRP A 120 -2.06 6.47 -3.29
C TRP A 120 -2.75 5.32 -2.55
N ALA A 121 -2.92 4.16 -3.20
CA ALA A 121 -3.51 2.97 -2.59
C ALA A 121 -2.75 2.55 -1.32
N ARG A 122 -1.42 2.55 -1.34
CA ARG A 122 -0.60 2.24 -0.15
C ARG A 122 -0.85 3.21 1.01
N LYS A 123 -0.99 4.51 0.73
CA LYS A 123 -1.29 5.53 1.75
C LYS A 123 -2.69 5.35 2.34
N VAL A 124 -3.69 5.10 1.51
CA VAL A 124 -5.08 4.87 1.95
C VAL A 124 -5.17 3.59 2.76
N ARG A 125 -4.62 2.49 2.24
CA ARG A 125 -4.56 1.20 2.93
C ARG A 125 -3.93 1.30 4.31
N PHE A 126 -2.82 2.03 4.44
CA PHE A 126 -2.17 2.25 5.73
C PHE A 126 -3.07 2.98 6.72
N LYS A 127 -3.78 4.02 6.28
CA LYS A 127 -4.74 4.74 7.14
C LYS A 127 -5.91 3.85 7.55
N ALA A 128 -6.47 3.09 6.61
CA ALA A 128 -7.57 2.16 6.87
C ALA A 128 -7.17 1.06 7.87
N LEU A 129 -5.98 0.47 7.71
CA LEU A 129 -5.44 -0.51 8.67
C LEU A 129 -5.21 0.07 10.07
N ARG A 130 -4.71 1.31 10.16
CA ARG A 130 -4.57 1.97 11.46
C ARG A 130 -5.91 2.24 12.12
N HIS A 131 -6.91 2.61 11.33
CA HIS A 131 -8.27 2.80 11.83
C HIS A 131 -8.87 1.48 12.32
N LEU A 132 -8.78 0.41 11.52
CA LEU A 132 -9.20 -0.94 11.93
C LEU A 132 -8.55 -1.36 13.25
N ALA A 133 -7.23 -1.20 13.38
CA ALA A 133 -6.51 -1.54 14.62
C ALA A 133 -7.00 -0.73 15.83
N ALA A 134 -7.33 0.55 15.64
CA ALA A 134 -7.85 1.39 16.70
C ALA A 134 -9.26 0.97 17.13
N VAL A 135 -10.16 0.72 16.17
CA VAL A 135 -11.54 0.28 16.42
C VAL A 135 -11.55 -1.07 17.13
N ILE A 136 -10.75 -2.05 16.67
CA ILE A 136 -10.65 -3.37 17.31
C ILE A 136 -10.15 -3.24 18.75
N ARG A 137 -9.14 -2.40 19.00
CA ARG A 137 -8.63 -2.18 20.36
C ARG A 137 -9.70 -1.58 21.27
N THR A 138 -10.40 -0.54 20.83
CA THR A 138 -11.46 0.09 21.62
C THR A 138 -12.62 -0.87 21.89
N ALA A 139 -12.98 -1.70 20.92
CA ALA A 139 -14.00 -2.74 21.10
C ALA A 139 -13.59 -3.78 22.17
N HIS A 140 -12.33 -4.21 22.17
CA HIS A 140 -11.82 -5.11 23.21
C HIS A 140 -11.82 -4.46 24.60
N GLU A 141 -11.37 -3.20 24.69
CA GLU A 141 -11.35 -2.45 25.96
C GLU A 141 -12.77 -2.28 26.54
N ALA A 142 -13.77 -2.04 25.69
CA ALA A 142 -15.18 -1.95 26.12
C ALA A 142 -15.69 -3.31 26.64
N TYR A 143 -15.45 -4.39 25.91
CA TYR A 143 -15.84 -5.75 26.30
C TYR A 143 -15.22 -6.18 27.64
N ASP A 144 -13.94 -5.91 27.84
CA ASP A 144 -13.24 -6.26 29.08
C ASP A 144 -13.82 -5.46 30.27
N THR A 145 -14.18 -4.20 30.06
CA THR A 145 -14.78 -3.33 31.10
C THR A 145 -16.17 -3.82 31.50
N GLU A 146 -17.00 -4.24 30.54
CA GLU A 146 -18.32 -4.82 30.81
C GLU A 146 -18.23 -6.12 31.61
N GLN A 147 -17.28 -7.00 31.29
CA GLN A 147 -17.09 -8.24 32.06
C GLN A 147 -16.72 -7.97 33.52
N VAL A 148 -15.81 -7.03 33.77
CA VAL A 148 -15.40 -6.69 35.14
C VAL A 148 -16.58 -6.13 35.94
N MET A 149 -17.38 -5.23 35.37
CA MET A 149 -18.56 -4.68 36.05
C MET A 149 -19.68 -5.72 36.27
N SER A 150 -19.76 -6.77 35.47
CA SER A 150 -20.74 -7.85 35.62
C SER A 150 -20.41 -8.86 36.73
N HIS A 151 -19.16 -8.84 37.22
CA HIS A 151 -18.65 -9.77 38.23
C HIS A 151 -18.38 -9.13 39.61
N GLU A 152 -18.69 -7.84 39.79
CA GLU A 152 -18.67 -7.10 41.09
C GLU A 152 -20.08 -6.93 41.69
#